data_AF-A0A3S0V920-F1
#
_entry.id   AF-A0A3S0V920-F1
#
_cell.length_a   1.000
_cell.length_b   1.000
_cell.length_c   1.000
_cell.angle_alpha   90.00
_cell.angle_beta   90.00
_cell.angle_gamma   90.00
#
_symmetry.space_group_name_H-M   'P 1'
#
loop_
_entity.id
_entity.type
_entity.pdbx_description
1 polymer ?
#
loop_
_entity_poly.entity_id
_entity_poly.type
_entity_poly.pdbx_seq_one_letter_code
_entity_poly.pdbx_strand_id
1 'polypeptide(L)'
;MDRNQSITLSVLDRLLDDSPETATPRPHTLADLRASIRRDLENLLNTRRRVLGWPGDLTELSDSILAYGCQDLLSENLATDARRREVVAQIEAAIRRWEPRFARLSVTMVENSDPADRTLRFRIEALIHADPAPQPMVFDSLVDPTSNMVSVTSKSRG
;
A
#
# COMPACT_ATOMS: atom_id res chain seq x y z
N MET A 1 -16.23 10.69 -19.44
CA MET A 1 -14.94 9.97 -19.35
C MET A 1 -15.26 8.50 -19.54
N ASP A 2 -14.71 7.89 -20.59
CA ASP A 2 -15.10 6.55 -21.02
C ASP A 2 -14.66 5.48 -20.02
N ARG A 3 -15.64 4.73 -19.48
CA ARG A 3 -15.43 3.57 -18.58
C ARG A 3 -14.70 2.39 -19.24
N ASN A 4 -14.34 2.51 -20.52
CA ASN A 4 -13.79 1.43 -21.33
C ASN A 4 -12.37 1.70 -21.85
N GLN A 5 -11.66 2.66 -21.26
CA GLN A 5 -10.27 2.93 -21.61
C GLN A 5 -9.36 1.86 -20.99
N SER A 6 -8.66 1.12 -21.85
CA SER A 6 -7.68 0.12 -21.44
C SER A 6 -6.53 0.78 -20.69
N ILE A 7 -6.15 0.22 -19.54
CA ILE A 7 -5.01 0.67 -18.75
C ILE A 7 -3.85 -0.29 -18.96
N THR A 8 -2.63 0.25 -19.01
CA THR A 8 -1.42 -0.58 -19.01
C THR A 8 -1.02 -0.88 -17.57
N LEU A 9 -1.05 -2.16 -17.16
CA LEU A 9 -0.55 -2.59 -15.85
C LEU A 9 0.98 -2.68 -15.82
N SER A 10 1.55 -2.85 -14.61
CA SER A 10 2.99 -3.05 -14.47
C SER A 10 3.44 -4.32 -15.20
N VAL A 11 4.74 -4.40 -15.51
CA VAL A 11 5.32 -5.62 -16.10
C VAL A 11 5.07 -6.82 -15.19
N LEU A 12 5.24 -6.64 -13.87
CA LEU A 12 5.01 -7.71 -12.90
C LEU A 12 3.57 -8.22 -12.95
N ASP A 13 2.58 -7.32 -12.99
CA ASP A 13 1.17 -7.70 -13.06
C ASP A 13 0.81 -8.45 -14.35
N ARG A 14 1.44 -8.07 -15.47
CA ARG A 14 1.25 -8.78 -16.75
C ARG A 14 1.93 -10.15 -16.78
N LEU A 15 2.95 -10.36 -15.96
CA LEU A 15 3.62 -11.67 -15.82
C LEU A 15 2.94 -12.58 -14.80
N LEU A 16 2.31 -12.00 -13.77
CA LEU A 16 1.51 -12.71 -12.77
C LEU A 16 0.11 -13.08 -13.27
N ASP A 17 -0.16 -12.97 -14.57
CA ASP A 17 -1.47 -13.25 -15.15
C ASP A 17 -2.03 -14.60 -14.67
N ASP A 18 -3.16 -14.55 -13.98
CA ASP A 18 -3.84 -15.71 -13.39
C ASP A 18 -4.54 -16.60 -14.45
N SER A 19 -4.54 -16.20 -15.72
CA SER A 19 -5.15 -16.97 -16.83
C SER A 19 -4.27 -17.03 -18.08
N PRO A 20 -3.04 -17.58 -17.96
CA PRO A 20 -2.05 -17.59 -19.04
C PRO A 20 -2.50 -18.41 -20.25
N GLU A 21 -3.45 -19.35 -20.08
CA GLU A 21 -4.00 -20.17 -21.17
C GLU A 21 -4.98 -19.43 -22.09
N THR A 22 -5.43 -18.22 -21.73
CA THR A 22 -6.27 -17.42 -22.63
C THR A 22 -5.43 -16.77 -23.72
N ALA A 23 -5.56 -17.26 -24.96
CA ALA A 23 -4.75 -16.83 -26.11
C ALA A 23 -4.91 -15.34 -26.49
N THR A 24 -5.93 -14.66 -25.99
CA THR A 24 -6.18 -13.23 -26.24
C THR A 24 -6.12 -12.47 -24.91
N PRO A 25 -5.09 -11.63 -24.70
CA PRO A 25 -5.02 -10.77 -23.52
C PRO A 25 -6.25 -9.87 -23.49
N ARG A 26 -7.06 -9.95 -22.43
CA ARG A 26 -8.14 -9.00 -22.22
C ARG A 26 -7.54 -7.61 -21.90
N PRO A 27 -8.14 -6.51 -22.36
CA PRO A 27 -7.70 -5.19 -21.93
C PRO A 27 -7.85 -5.07 -20.40
N HIS A 28 -6.82 -4.55 -19.74
CA HIS A 28 -6.91 -4.31 -18.30
C HIS A 28 -7.73 -3.06 -18.00
N THR A 29 -8.40 -3.10 -16.87
CA THR A 29 -9.32 -2.07 -16.40
C THR A 29 -8.73 -1.31 -15.22
N LEU A 30 -9.39 -0.21 -14.84
CA LEU A 30 -9.07 0.51 -13.61
C LEU A 30 -9.28 -0.35 -12.36
N ALA A 31 -10.21 -1.31 -12.42
CA ALA A 31 -10.41 -2.25 -11.32
C ALA A 31 -9.20 -3.19 -11.17
N ASP A 32 -8.63 -3.65 -12.28
CA ASP A 32 -7.42 -4.49 -12.27
C ASP A 32 -6.22 -3.72 -11.68
N LEU A 33 -6.00 -2.47 -12.11
CA LEU A 33 -4.94 -1.61 -11.56
C LEU A 33 -5.13 -1.40 -10.05
N ARG A 34 -6.36 -1.13 -9.62
CA ARG A 34 -6.69 -0.92 -8.21
C ARG A 34 -6.46 -2.20 -7.38
N ALA A 35 -6.81 -3.36 -7.92
CA ALA A 35 -6.59 -4.64 -7.27
C ALA A 35 -5.11 -4.97 -7.12
N SER A 36 -4.30 -4.71 -8.16
CA SER A 36 -2.84 -4.84 -8.13
C SER A 36 -2.23 -3.96 -7.04
N ILE A 37 -2.56 -2.67 -7.03
CA ILE A 37 -2.03 -1.73 -6.02
C ILE A 37 -2.45 -2.13 -4.61
N ARG A 38 -3.71 -2.55 -4.42
CA ARG A 38 -4.19 -3.05 -3.13
C ARG A 38 -3.36 -4.24 -2.65
N ARG A 39 -3.11 -5.23 -3.52
CA ARG A 39 -2.28 -6.40 -3.22
C ARG A 39 -0.87 -5.99 -2.82
N ASP A 40 -0.26 -5.07 -3.57
CA ASP A 40 1.12 -4.69 -3.33
C ASP A 40 1.27 -3.84 -2.04
N LEU A 41 0.29 -2.99 -1.73
CA LEU A 41 0.18 -2.33 -0.42
C LEU A 41 0.04 -3.34 0.71
N GLU A 42 -0.85 -4.34 0.58
CA GLU A 42 -1.00 -5.39 1.59
C GLU A 42 0.30 -6.18 1.79
N ASN A 43 1.00 -6.52 0.71
CA ASN A 43 2.30 -7.20 0.76
C ASN A 43 3.34 -6.34 1.49
N LEU A 44 3.46 -5.07 1.14
CA LEU A 44 4.41 -4.14 1.78
C LEU A 44 4.12 -4.00 3.28
N LEU A 45 2.85 -3.77 3.63
CA LEU A 45 2.46 -3.45 5.00
C LEU A 45 2.52 -4.68 5.92
N ASN A 46 2.31 -5.88 5.38
CA ASN A 46 2.34 -7.14 6.15
C ASN A 46 3.67 -7.91 6.08
N THR A 47 4.68 -7.40 5.38
CA THR A 47 5.99 -8.05 5.35
C THR A 47 6.74 -7.84 6.66
N ARG A 48 6.99 -8.94 7.40
CA ARG A 48 7.52 -8.96 8.78
C ARG A 48 9.02 -8.68 8.92
N ARG A 49 9.78 -8.76 7.83
CA ARG A 49 11.24 -8.96 7.91
C ARG A 49 12.00 -7.80 7.30
N ARG A 50 12.01 -6.68 8.02
CA ARG A 50 13.08 -5.70 7.84
C ARG A 50 14.28 -6.20 8.64
N VAL A 51 15.42 -6.40 7.99
CA VAL A 51 16.67 -6.62 8.74
C VAL A 51 17.06 -5.28 9.34
N LEU A 52 16.71 -5.06 10.61
CA LEU A 52 17.10 -3.86 11.33
C LEU A 52 18.57 -3.97 11.77
N GLY A 53 19.28 -2.84 11.74
CA GLY A 53 20.55 -2.70 12.46
C GLY A 53 21.80 -3.19 11.73
N TRP A 54 21.87 -3.09 10.40
CA TRP A 54 23.15 -3.20 9.72
C TRP A 54 24.09 -2.05 10.09
N PRO A 55 25.42 -2.28 10.01
CA PRO A 55 26.42 -1.24 10.18
C PRO A 55 26.14 0.01 9.32
N GLY A 56 26.37 1.20 9.88
CA GLY A 56 26.01 2.47 9.25
C GLY A 56 26.83 2.84 8.01
N ASP A 57 27.95 2.15 7.79
CA ASP A 57 28.77 2.20 6.58
C ASP A 57 28.12 1.46 5.39
N LEU A 58 27.12 0.61 5.63
CA LEU A 58 26.40 -0.13 4.58
C LEU A 58 25.14 0.64 4.13
N THR A 59 25.32 1.83 3.58
CA THR A 59 24.22 2.75 3.21
C THR A 59 23.24 2.15 2.21
N GLU A 60 23.76 1.41 1.22
CA GLU A 60 22.99 0.77 0.14
C GLU A 60 21.99 -0.28 0.64
N LEU A 61 22.22 -0.87 1.81
CA LEU A 61 21.30 -1.86 2.36
C LEU A 61 19.94 -1.25 2.68
N SER A 62 19.90 0.05 2.97
CA SER A 62 18.67 0.80 3.18
C SER A 62 17.79 0.81 1.94
N ASP A 63 18.37 0.89 0.73
CA ASP A 63 17.65 0.90 -0.54
C ASP A 63 17.47 -0.50 -1.14
N SER A 64 18.02 -1.53 -0.50
CA SER A 64 17.91 -2.92 -0.94
C SER A 64 16.60 -3.57 -0.50
N ILE A 65 16.26 -4.71 -1.11
CA ILE A 65 15.10 -5.53 -0.73
C ILE A 65 15.09 -5.96 0.75
N LEU A 66 16.25 -5.93 1.43
CA LEU A 66 16.34 -6.24 2.86
C LEU A 66 15.62 -5.19 3.75
N ALA A 67 15.37 -3.99 3.20
CA ALA A 67 14.60 -2.93 3.84
C ALA A 67 13.12 -2.91 3.43
N TYR A 68 12.64 -3.89 2.64
CA TYR A 68 11.24 -3.98 2.23
C TYR A 68 10.35 -4.47 3.39
N GLY A 69 9.26 -3.75 3.67
CA GLY A 69 8.29 -4.10 4.70
C GLY A 69 8.04 -2.97 5.71
N CYS A 70 7.02 -3.15 6.56
CA CYS A 70 6.59 -2.16 7.56
C CYS A 70 6.25 -2.73 8.96
N GLN A 71 6.35 -4.04 9.20
CA GLN A 71 5.65 -4.62 10.36
C GLN A 71 6.28 -4.34 11.73
N ASP A 72 7.56 -3.98 11.80
CA ASP A 72 8.18 -3.55 13.06
C ASP A 72 7.46 -2.32 13.66
N LEU A 73 6.81 -1.52 12.81
CA LEU A 73 6.07 -0.31 13.19
C LEU A 73 4.77 -0.59 13.94
N LEU A 74 4.17 -1.76 13.66
CA LEU A 74 2.87 -2.18 14.19
C LEU A 74 3.01 -3.06 15.43
N SER A 75 4.22 -3.56 15.68
CA SER A 75 4.57 -4.40 16.83
C SER A 75 4.77 -3.58 18.11
N GLU A 76 5.07 -2.28 17.97
CA GLU A 76 5.24 -1.35 19.08
C GLU A 76 3.90 -0.78 19.55
N ASN A 77 3.76 -0.56 20.86
CA ASN A 77 2.50 -0.21 21.51
C ASN A 77 1.82 1.05 20.92
N LEU A 78 0.69 0.89 20.24
CA LEU A 78 -0.17 1.96 19.68
C LEU A 78 -1.04 2.67 20.73
N ALA A 79 -0.58 2.74 21.98
CA ALA A 79 -1.36 3.25 23.12
C ALA A 79 -1.67 4.75 23.03
N THR A 80 -0.79 5.54 22.40
CA THR A 80 -0.93 6.99 22.35
C THR A 80 -1.22 7.49 20.95
N ASP A 81 -1.97 8.59 20.89
CA ASP A 81 -2.32 9.27 19.65
C ASP A 81 -1.08 9.83 18.92
N ALA A 82 -0.09 10.32 19.67
CA ALA A 82 1.21 10.73 19.13
C ALA A 82 1.92 9.57 18.42
N ARG A 83 1.95 8.38 19.03
CA ARG A 83 2.58 7.20 18.43
C ARG A 83 1.84 6.71 17.20
N ARG A 84 0.51 6.74 17.21
CA ARG A 84 -0.31 6.40 16.03
C ARG A 84 0.02 7.30 14.83
N ARG A 85 0.16 8.61 15.06
CA ARG A 85 0.58 9.55 14.00
C ARG A 85 1.98 9.23 13.48
N GLU A 86 2.92 8.89 14.36
CA GLU A 86 4.27 8.51 13.97
C GLU A 86 4.27 7.26 13.08
N VAL A 87 3.50 6.23 13.46
CA VAL A 87 3.35 5.00 12.66
C VAL A 87 2.74 5.31 11.29
N VAL A 88 1.72 6.17 11.22
CA VAL A 88 1.12 6.60 9.94
C VAL A 88 2.15 7.33 9.06
N ALA A 89 2.98 8.20 9.63
CA ALA A 89 4.04 8.88 8.88
C ALA A 89 5.10 7.90 8.35
N GLN A 90 5.45 6.89 9.13
CA GLN A 90 6.39 5.86 8.71
C GLN A 90 5.81 4.94 7.62
N ILE A 91 4.52 4.61 7.70
CA ILE A 91 3.77 3.92 6.64
C ILE A 91 3.80 4.73 5.35
N GLU A 92 3.52 6.04 5.43
CA GLU A 92 3.59 6.92 4.27
C GLU A 92 4.98 6.90 3.61
N ALA A 93 6.04 7.05 4.41
CA ALA A 93 7.41 7.01 3.92
C ALA A 93 7.75 5.67 3.24
N ALA A 94 7.30 4.55 3.82
CA ALA A 94 7.52 3.23 3.24
C ALA A 94 6.79 3.04 1.91
N ILE A 95 5.53 3.47 1.81
CA ILE A 95 4.77 3.42 0.56
C ILE A 95 5.44 4.29 -0.51
N ARG A 96 5.85 5.53 -0.18
CA ARG A 96 6.57 6.39 -1.14
C ARG A 96 7.83 5.74 -1.70
N ARG A 97 8.54 4.97 -0.87
CA ARG A 97 9.79 4.32 -1.25
C ARG A 97 9.55 3.11 -2.14
N TRP A 98 8.60 2.26 -1.76
CA TRP A 98 8.45 0.91 -2.35
C TRP A 98 7.36 0.83 -3.43
N GLU A 99 6.50 1.85 -3.56
CA GLU A 99 5.48 1.93 -4.59
C GLU A 99 5.72 3.09 -5.57
N PRO A 100 6.62 2.93 -6.57
CA PRO A 100 7.00 4.01 -7.49
C PRO A 100 5.86 4.51 -8.38
N ARG A 101 4.75 3.76 -8.46
CA ARG A 101 3.55 4.16 -9.20
C ARG A 101 2.83 5.34 -8.56
N PHE A 102 3.13 5.71 -7.31
CA PHE A 102 2.46 6.79 -6.59
C PHE A 102 3.09 8.14 -6.93
N ALA A 103 2.46 8.89 -7.85
CA ALA A 103 2.88 10.25 -8.24
C ALA A 103 2.70 11.25 -7.09
N ARG A 104 1.61 11.10 -6.35
CA ARG A 104 1.30 11.84 -5.13
C ARG A 104 0.71 10.86 -4.13
N LEU A 105 1.04 11.05 -2.86
CA LEU A 105 0.55 10.25 -1.74
C LEU A 105 0.24 11.19 -0.58
N SER A 106 -0.79 10.85 0.19
CA SER A 106 -1.09 11.38 1.51
C SER A 106 -1.66 10.23 2.33
N VAL A 107 -1.13 10.01 3.54
CA VAL A 107 -1.71 9.04 4.46
C VAL A 107 -2.22 9.77 5.69
N THR A 108 -3.51 9.62 5.98
CA THR A 108 -4.17 10.31 7.08
C THR A 108 -4.75 9.31 8.07
N MET A 109 -4.56 9.56 9.36
CA MET A 109 -5.20 8.75 10.39
C MET A 109 -6.71 9.02 10.40
N VAL A 110 -7.51 7.96 10.52
CA VAL A 110 -8.96 8.05 10.64
C VAL A 110 -9.33 7.80 12.10
N GLU A 111 -10.03 8.75 12.71
CA GLU A 111 -10.48 8.62 14.10
C GLU A 111 -11.55 7.53 14.21
N ASN A 112 -11.49 6.77 15.30
CA ASN A 112 -12.51 5.77 15.61
C ASN A 112 -13.71 6.47 16.25
N SER A 113 -14.91 6.13 15.79
CA SER A 113 -16.16 6.65 16.35
C SER A 113 -16.40 6.17 17.79
N ASP A 114 -15.87 5.00 18.14
CA ASP A 114 -15.89 4.45 19.50
C ASP A 114 -14.52 4.68 20.19
N PRO A 115 -14.44 5.43 21.30
CA PRO A 115 -13.21 5.63 22.06
C PRO A 115 -12.59 4.35 22.64
N ALA A 116 -13.37 3.28 22.81
CA ALA A 116 -12.86 1.98 23.26
C ALA A 116 -12.16 1.20 22.14
N ASP A 117 -12.41 1.56 20.88
CA ASP A 117 -11.81 0.92 19.71
C ASP A 117 -10.33 1.32 19.59
N ARG A 118 -9.45 0.33 19.81
CA ARG A 118 -8.00 0.48 19.73
C ARG A 118 -7.43 0.18 18.34
N THR A 119 -8.26 -0.12 17.34
CA THR A 119 -7.79 -0.33 15.96
C THR A 119 -7.15 0.94 15.41
N LEU A 120 -6.04 0.78 14.68
CA LEU A 120 -5.46 1.89 13.92
C LEU A 120 -6.07 1.88 12.53
N ARG A 121 -6.75 2.97 12.17
CA ARG A 121 -7.32 3.17 10.84
C ARG A 121 -6.62 4.32 10.16
N PHE A 122 -6.36 4.17 8.87
CA PHE A 122 -5.78 5.23 8.08
C PHE A 122 -6.28 5.15 6.64
N ARG A 123 -6.31 6.31 5.99
CA ARG A 123 -6.70 6.47 4.60
C ARG A 123 -5.49 6.86 3.78
N ILE A 124 -5.28 6.13 2.69
CA ILE A 124 -4.28 6.39 1.66
C ILE A 124 -4.99 7.12 0.51
N GLU A 125 -4.61 8.35 0.26
CA GLU A 125 -5.06 9.12 -0.91
C GLU A 125 -3.89 9.30 -1.86
N ALA A 126 -4.05 8.87 -3.11
CA ALA A 126 -2.96 8.86 -4.06
C ALA A 126 -3.38 9.27 -5.47
N LEU A 127 -2.43 9.85 -6.20
CA LEU A 127 -2.47 9.97 -7.65
C LEU A 127 -1.51 8.93 -8.21
N ILE A 128 -2.04 7.99 -8.99
CA ILE A 128 -1.27 6.87 -9.52
C ILE A 128 -0.84 7.17 -10.96
N HIS A 129 0.44 6.98 -11.26
CA HIS A 129 0.95 6.96 -12.64
C HIS A 129 0.34 5.75 -13.37
N ALA A 130 -0.48 6.04 -14.36
CA ALA A 130 -1.10 5.06 -15.24
C ALA A 130 -1.18 5.63 -16.66
N ASP A 131 -1.11 4.75 -17.64
CA ASP A 131 -1.31 5.05 -19.06
C ASP A 131 -2.79 4.78 -19.40
N PRO A 132 -3.51 5.74 -20.01
CA PRO A 132 -3.04 6.97 -20.65
C PRO A 132 -3.04 8.23 -19.81
N ALA A 133 -3.60 8.20 -18.60
CA ALA A 133 -3.59 9.34 -17.71
C ALA A 133 -3.52 8.92 -16.24
N PRO A 134 -2.90 9.72 -15.36
CA PRO A 134 -2.86 9.47 -13.93
C PRO A 134 -4.25 9.28 -13.32
N GLN A 135 -4.38 8.34 -12.40
CA GLN A 135 -5.66 7.93 -11.81
C GLN A 135 -5.70 8.27 -10.32
N PRO A 136 -6.68 9.07 -9.84
CA PRO A 136 -6.86 9.27 -8.42
C PRO A 136 -7.43 7.99 -7.78
N MET A 137 -6.85 7.57 -6.66
CA MET A 137 -7.28 6.41 -5.91
C MET A 137 -7.30 6.69 -4.42
N VAL A 138 -8.24 6.05 -3.72
CA VAL A 138 -8.37 6.12 -2.27
C VAL A 138 -8.48 4.70 -1.73
N PHE A 139 -7.70 4.40 -0.71
CA PHE A 139 -7.74 3.13 0.01
C PHE A 139 -7.97 3.41 1.49
N ASP A 140 -8.90 2.67 2.08
CA ASP A 140 -9.16 2.68 3.52
C ASP A 140 -8.46 1.44 4.11
N SER A 141 -7.64 1.63 5.14
CA SER A 141 -6.85 0.58 5.75
C SER A 141 -7.14 0.43 7.23
N LEU A 142 -7.03 -0.80 7.74
CA LEU A 142 -7.21 -1.14 9.14
C LEU A 142 -6.07 -2.05 9.59
N VAL A 143 -5.49 -1.73 10.75
CA VAL A 143 -4.58 -2.60 11.48
C VAL A 143 -5.36 -3.33 12.56
N ASP A 144 -5.37 -4.66 12.50
CA ASP A 144 -5.90 -5.51 13.55
C ASP A 144 -4.92 -5.53 14.74
N PRO A 145 -5.32 -5.06 15.93
CA PRO A 145 -4.44 -4.98 17.10
C PRO A 145 -4.04 -6.35 17.67
N THR A 146 -4.72 -7.43 17.27
CA THR A 146 -4.44 -8.78 17.76
C THR A 146 -3.42 -9.49 16.87
N SER A 147 -3.60 -9.37 15.55
CA SER A 147 -2.76 -10.06 14.57
C SER A 147 -1.64 -9.19 14.02
N ASN A 148 -1.67 -7.87 14.25
CA ASN A 148 -0.82 -6.86 13.61
C ASN A 148 -0.81 -6.98 12.08
N MET A 149 -1.94 -7.42 11.53
CA MET A 149 -2.17 -7.52 10.09
C MET A 149 -2.87 -6.25 9.61
N VAL A 150 -2.42 -5.75 8.47
CA VAL A 150 -3.03 -4.64 7.76
C VAL A 150 -3.94 -5.18 6.67
N SER A 151 -5.21 -4.80 6.71
CA SER A 151 -6.15 -5.02 5.61
C SER A 151 -6.32 -3.72 4.84
N VAL A 152 -6.25 -3.77 3.51
CA VAL A 152 -6.46 -2.61 2.64
C VAL A 152 -7.72 -2.81 1.83
N THR A 153 -8.66 -1.90 1.97
CA THR A 153 -9.91 -1.91 1.20
C THR A 153 -9.94 -0.73 0.25
N SER A 154 -10.51 -0.92 -0.92
CA SER A 154 -10.69 0.14 -1.90
C SER A 154 -12.18 0.32 -2.17
N LYS A 155 -12.72 1.52 -1.95
CA LYS A 155 -14.07 1.84 -2.40
C LYS A 155 -13.98 2.27 -3.86
N SER A 156 -14.71 1.59 -4.74
CA SER A 156 -14.98 2.16 -6.06
C SER A 156 -15.87 3.38 -5.84
N ARG A 157 -15.41 4.58 -6.17
CA ARG A 157 -16.35 5.70 -6.35
C ARG A 157 -17.29 5.28 -7.49
N GLY A 158 -18.59 5.24 -7.19
CA GLY A 158 -19.66 4.94 -8.15
C GLY A 158 -19.71 5.98 -9.27
#